data_AF-A0A1G8XFX5-F1
#
_entry.id   AF-A0A1G8XFX5-F1
#
_cell.length_a   1.000
_cell.length_b   1.000
_cell.length_c   1.000
_cell.angle_alpha   90.00
_cell.angle_beta   90.00
_cell.angle_gamma   90.00
#
_symmetry.space_group_name_H-M   'P 1'
#
loop_
_entity.id
_entity.type
_entity.pdbx_description
1 polymer ?
#
loop_
_entity_poly.entity_id
_entity_poly.type
_entity_poly.pdbx_seq_one_letter_code
_entity_poly.pdbx_strand_id
1 'polypeptide(L)'
;MFAKIFQSPAYGQILVKLDSADDDGSPEVRFYVKPKNLGVCSFAIGFSDSDEGWNAAERGFENTDLKKAEQGIATMFEDFPVAVEFAEEASRN
;
A
#
# COMPACT_ATOMS: atom_id res chain seq x y z
N MET A 1 11.52 2.50 10.45
CA MET A 1 10.74 2.71 9.21
C MET A 1 11.30 1.82 8.11
N PHE A 2 10.48 0.90 7.61
CA PHE A 2 10.86 -0.11 6.62
C PHE A 2 9.89 -0.08 5.44
N ALA A 3 10.38 -0.46 4.26
CA ALA A 3 9.61 -0.48 3.03
C ALA A 3 9.76 -1.83 2.31
N LYS A 4 8.66 -2.31 1.73
CA LYS A 4 8.63 -3.43 0.78
C LYS A 4 8.20 -2.89 -0.58
N ILE A 5 8.91 -3.27 -1.63
CA ILE A 5 8.54 -2.98 -3.00
C ILE A 5 8.16 -4.30 -3.66
N PHE A 6 6.98 -4.35 -4.25
CA PHE A 6 6.49 -5.49 -5.01
C PHE A 6 6.30 -5.10 -6.47
N GLN A 7 6.56 -6.05 -7.37
CA GLN A 7 6.22 -5.93 -8.78
C GLN A 7 4.97 -6.77 -9.06
N SER A 8 3.84 -6.08 -9.26
CA SER A 8 2.56 -6.70 -9.58
C SER A 8 2.33 -6.68 -11.09
N PRO A 9 2.04 -7.82 -11.71
CA PRO A 9 1.58 -7.85 -13.10
C PRO A 9 0.27 -7.07 -13.34
N ALA A 10 -0.56 -6.91 -12.30
CA ALA A 10 -1.87 -6.25 -12.39
C ALA A 10 -1.79 -4.74 -12.07
N TYR A 11 -0.95 -4.35 -11.12
CA TYR A 11 -0.92 -2.98 -10.57
C TYR A 11 0.41 -2.26 -10.79
N GLY A 12 1.36 -2.88 -11.48
CA GLY A 12 2.74 -2.38 -11.59
C GLY A 12 3.45 -2.39 -10.23
N GLN A 13 4.29 -1.40 -9.98
CA GLN A 13 4.99 -1.28 -8.70
C GLN A 13 4.02 -0.93 -7.56
N ILE A 14 4.03 -1.75 -6.51
CA ILE A 14 3.36 -1.47 -5.23
C ILE A 14 4.42 -1.21 -4.16
N LEU A 15 4.31 -0.08 -3.47
CA LEU A 15 5.15 0.22 -2.31
C LEU A 15 4.31 0.07 -1.04
N VAL A 16 4.81 -0.70 -0.08
CA VAL A 16 4.23 -0.84 1.26
C VAL A 16 5.24 -0.31 2.27
N LYS A 17 4.82 0.56 3.17
CA LYS A 17 5.66 1.17 4.21
C LYS A 17 5.06 0.90 5.59
N LEU A 18 5.91 0.48 6.53
CA LEU A 18 5.64 0.63 7.95
C LEU A 18 6.15 2.02 8.37
N ASP A 19 5.22 2.89 8.75
CA ASP A 19 5.49 4.30 9.04
C ASP A 19 4.70 4.77 10.27
N SER A 20 4.91 6.03 10.66
CA SER A 20 4.08 6.72 11.65
C SER A 20 3.09 7.63 10.93
N ALA A 21 1.86 7.73 11.43
CA ALA A 21 0.86 8.67 10.94
C ALA A 21 1.33 10.12 11.16
N ASP A 22 1.09 10.98 10.17
CA ASP A 22 1.60 12.37 10.19
C ASP A 22 0.95 13.23 11.30
N ASP A 23 -0.24 12.86 11.76
CA ASP A 23 -1.07 13.65 12.68
C ASP A 23 -0.77 13.37 14.16
N ASP A 24 -0.74 12.10 14.56
CA ASP A 24 -0.59 11.68 15.96
C ASP A 24 0.65 10.79 16.21
N GLY A 25 1.39 10.43 15.17
CA GLY A 25 2.55 9.55 15.28
C GLY A 25 2.22 8.08 15.52
N SER A 26 0.95 7.69 15.50
CA SER A 26 0.51 6.31 15.64
C SER A 26 1.03 5.42 14.50
N PRO A 27 1.24 4.12 14.74
CA PRO A 27 1.78 3.24 13.70
C PRO A 27 0.80 3.00 12.57
N GLU A 28 1.31 2.95 11.34
CA GLU A 28 0.54 2.62 10.16
C GLU A 28 1.28 1.71 9.17
N VAL A 29 0.52 0.89 8.46
CA VAL A 29 0.99 0.20 7.24
C VAL A 29 0.34 0.86 6.04
N ARG A 30 1.14 1.60 5.27
CA ARG A 30 0.68 2.40 4.13
C ARG A 30 1.06 1.77 2.81
N PHE A 31 0.09 1.70 1.91
CA PHE A 31 0.22 1.18 0.56
C PHE A 31 0.21 2.34 -0.43
N TYR A 32 1.03 2.25 -1.46
CA TYR A 32 1.13 3.24 -2.53
C TYR A 32 1.11 2.55 -3.89
N VAL A 33 0.36 3.14 -4.81
CA VAL A 33 0.30 2.75 -6.21
C VAL A 33 0.13 3.97 -7.11
N LYS A 34 0.45 3.81 -8.40
CA LYS A 34 0.29 4.87 -9.40
C LYS A 34 -0.52 4.35 -10.60
N PRO A 35 -1.86 4.42 -10.53
CA PRO A 35 -2.69 4.14 -11.68
C PRO A 35 -2.49 5.17 -12.80
N LYS A 36 -2.84 4.79 -14.02
CA LYS A 36 -2.86 5.68 -15.17
C LYS A 36 -3.91 6.78 -14.95
N ASN A 37 -3.60 8.00 -15.38
CA ASN A 37 -4.45 9.19 -15.25
C ASN A 37 -4.77 9.64 -13.81
N LEU A 38 -4.20 8.98 -12.79
CA LEU A 38 -4.28 9.39 -11.39
C LEU A 38 -2.90 9.84 -10.88
N GLY A 39 -2.91 10.54 -9.74
CA GLY A 39 -1.70 10.78 -8.96
C GLY A 39 -1.19 9.50 -8.29
N VAL A 40 -0.20 9.63 -7.42
CA VAL A 40 0.13 8.53 -6.50
C VAL A 40 -1.02 8.39 -5.51
N CYS A 41 -1.70 7.26 -5.57
CA CYS A 41 -2.77 6.90 -4.66
C CYS A 41 -2.15 6.18 -3.45
N SER A 42 -2.66 6.47 -2.26
CA SER A 42 -2.25 5.74 -1.05
C SER A 42 -3.42 5.53 -0.11
N PHE A 43 -3.34 4.47 0.67
CA PHE A 43 -4.19 4.24 1.84
C PHE A 43 -3.34 3.64 2.96
N ALA A 44 -3.77 3.83 4.19
CA ALA A 44 -3.08 3.32 5.36
C ALA A 44 -4.03 2.48 6.22
N ILE A 45 -3.49 1.42 6.79
CA ILE A 45 -4.08 0.71 7.92
C ILE A 45 -3.46 1.32 9.17
N GLY A 46 -4.25 2.11 9.91
CA GLY A 46 -3.82 2.72 11.16
C GLY A 46 -3.99 1.78 12.35
N PHE A 47 -3.10 1.90 13.33
CA PHE A 47 -3.10 1.15 14.58
C PHE A 47 -3.07 2.12 15.76
N SER A 48 -3.40 1.66 16.97
CA SER A 48 -3.32 2.50 18.16
C SER A 48 -1.89 2.92 18.48
N ASP A 49 -1.68 4.14 18.98
CA ASP A 49 -0.40 4.55 19.55
C ASP A 49 -0.15 3.86 20.90
N SER A 50 0.30 2.61 20.82
CA SER A 50 0.69 1.77 21.95
C SER A 50 1.71 0.73 21.50
N ASP A 51 2.41 0.10 22.44
CA ASP A 51 3.33 -0.99 22.13
C ASP A 51 2.62 -2.13 21.38
N GLU A 52 1.39 -2.49 21.76
CA GLU A 52 0.60 -3.50 21.04
C GLU A 52 0.25 -3.06 19.61
N GLY A 53 -0.02 -1.78 19.40
CA GLY A 53 -0.31 -1.21 18.08
C GLY A 53 0.91 -1.25 17.17
N TRP A 54 2.09 -0.88 17.67
CA TRP A 54 3.37 -0.99 16.95
C TRP A 54 3.67 -2.44 16.58
N ASN A 55 3.54 -3.36 17.55
CA ASN A 55 3.72 -4.79 17.31
C ASN A 55 2.70 -5.34 16.28
N ALA A 56 1.47 -4.82 16.27
CA ALA A 56 0.45 -5.22 15.29
C ALA A 56 0.78 -4.70 13.89
N ALA A 57 1.23 -3.46 13.77
CA ALA A 57 1.66 -2.85 12.51
C ALA A 57 2.88 -3.58 11.93
N GLU A 58 3.88 -3.89 12.75
CA GLU A 58 5.06 -4.68 12.36
C GLU A 58 4.65 -6.05 11.83
N ARG A 59 3.83 -6.81 12.58
CA ARG A 59 3.33 -8.10 12.10
C ARG A 59 2.52 -7.98 10.82
N GLY A 60 1.69 -6.95 10.68
CA GLY A 60 0.90 -6.69 9.46
C GLY A 60 1.82 -6.43 8.26
N PHE A 61 2.82 -5.58 8.45
CA PHE A 61 3.83 -5.28 7.44
C PHE A 61 4.64 -6.52 7.07
N GLU A 62 5.15 -7.28 8.03
CA GLU A 62 5.93 -8.50 7.82
C GLU A 62 5.14 -9.57 7.05
N ASN A 63 3.87 -9.77 7.40
CA ASN A 63 2.99 -10.73 6.75
C ASN A 63 2.46 -10.25 5.39
N THR A 64 2.68 -8.99 5.02
CA THR A 64 2.33 -8.49 3.69
C THR A 64 3.28 -9.06 2.65
N ASP A 65 2.71 -9.87 1.75
CA ASP A 65 3.32 -10.38 0.54
C ASP A 65 2.64 -9.72 -0.69
N LEU A 66 3.10 -10.07 -1.90
CA LEU A 66 2.53 -9.53 -3.14
C LEU A 66 1.01 -9.75 -3.21
N LYS A 67 0.53 -10.97 -2.93
CA LYS A 67 -0.90 -11.31 -3.05
C LYS A 67 -1.74 -10.44 -2.12
N LYS A 68 -1.32 -10.28 -0.85
CA LYS A 68 -2.05 -9.43 0.10
C LYS A 68 -1.99 -7.96 -0.28
N ALA A 69 -0.86 -7.49 -0.81
CA ALA A 69 -0.73 -6.13 -1.33
C ALA A 69 -1.72 -5.90 -2.49
N GLU A 70 -1.74 -6.78 -3.49
CA GLU A 70 -2.67 -6.74 -4.62
C GLU A 70 -4.14 -6.75 -4.17
N GLN A 71 -4.48 -7.56 -3.17
CA GLN A 71 -5.82 -7.57 -2.57
C GLN A 71 -6.18 -6.24 -1.92
N GLY A 72 -5.26 -5.64 -1.15
CA GLY A 72 -5.47 -4.31 -0.56
C GLY A 72 -5.69 -3.23 -1.62
N ILE A 73 -4.92 -3.25 -2.72
CA ILE A 73 -5.12 -2.33 -3.84
C ILE A 73 -6.46 -2.57 -4.53
N ALA A 74 -6.85 -3.82 -4.75
CA ALA A 74 -8.14 -4.16 -5.35
C ALA A 74 -9.30 -3.56 -4.54
N THR A 75 -9.29 -3.77 -3.22
CA THR A 75 -10.31 -3.22 -2.31
C THR A 75 -10.32 -1.70 -2.29
N MET A 76 -9.16 -1.03 -2.43
CA MET A 76 -9.09 0.44 -2.53
C MET A 76 -9.94 1.00 -3.67
N PHE A 77 -10.11 0.24 -4.76
CA PHE A 77 -10.77 0.70 -5.99
C PHE A 77 -12.08 -0.03 -6.32
N GLU A 78 -12.59 -0.90 -5.43
CA GLU A 78 -13.75 -1.76 -5.70
C GLU A 78 -15.02 -0.97 -6.10
N ASP A 79 -15.32 0.12 -5.39
CA ASP A 79 -16.47 1.00 -5.65
C ASP A 79 -16.06 2.35 -6.25
N PHE A 80 -14.91 2.40 -6.93
CA PHE A 80 -14.42 3.65 -7.50
C PHE A 80 -15.33 4.09 -8.67
N PRO A 81 -15.69 5.38 -8.77
CA PRO A 81 -16.70 5.85 -9.74
C PRO A 81 -16.26 5.76 -11.21
N VAL A 82 -15.00 5.39 -11.46
CA VAL A 82 -14.41 5.23 -12.80
C VAL A 82 -13.52 3.99 -12.83
N ALA A 83 -13.38 3.39 -14.02
CA ALA A 83 -12.44 2.30 -14.23
C ALA A 83 -11.00 2.78 -13.98
N VAL A 84 -10.27 2.02 -13.14
CA VAL A 84 -8.88 2.31 -12.79
C VAL A 84 -7.96 1.40 -13.60
N GLU A 85 -7.19 2.01 -14.50
CA GLU A 85 -6.20 1.31 -15.31
C GLU A 85 -4.80 1.46 -14.70
N PHE A 86 -3.98 0.43 -14.80
CA PHE A 86 -2.57 0.49 -14.45
C PHE A 86 -1.75 0.40 -15.74
N ALA A 87 -0.68 1.20 -15.83
CA ALA A 87 0.17 1.14 -17.00
C ALA A 87 0.90 -0.20 -17.02
N GLU A 88 0.94 -0.88 -18.17
CA GLU A 88 1.99 -1.87 -18.41
C GLU A 88 3.32 -1.15 -18.24
N GLU A 89 4.16 -1.60 -17.31
CA GLU A 89 5.50 -1.07 -17.19
C GLU A 89 6.15 -1.21 -18.57
N ALA A 90 6.42 -0.08 -19.22
CA ALA A 90 7.16 -0.04 -20.45
C ALA A 90 8.46 -0.81 -20.19
N SER A 91 8.60 -1.97 -20.84
CA SER A 91 9.84 -2.73 -20.90
C SER A 91 10.94 -1.73 -21.20
N ARG A 92 11.75 -1.40 -20.18
CA ARG A 92 12.88 -0.48 -20.37
C ARG A 92 13.85 -1.17 -21.32
N ASN A 93 13.88 -0.68 -22.57
CA ASN A 93 14.95 -0.94 -23.52
C ASN A 93 16.30 -0.49 -22.96
#